data_AF-A0A7G6W196-F1
#
_entry.id   AF-A0A7G6W196-F1
#
_cell.length_a   1.000
_cell.length_b   1.000
_cell.length_c   1.000
_cell.angle_alpha   90.00
_cell.angle_beta   90.00
_cell.angle_gamma   90.00
#
_symmetry.space_group_name_H-M   'P 1'
#
loop_
_entity.id
_entity.type
_entity.pdbx_description
1 polymer ?
#
loop_
_entity_poly.entity_id
_entity_poly.type
_entity_poly.pdbx_seq_one_letter_code
_entity_poly.pdbx_strand_id
1 'polypeptide(L)'
;MTLTPSDIDNLLETNLDFYEALRLRKRRPKTAAQRQFQDVAWGKAEPVTDHEHAYVHYLRQHRIGPFAPTPSAHIDDNRQGYTAGARPVSQEVGAKWDNAWRGRRGGREFW
;
A
#
# COMPACT_ATOMS: atom_id res chain seq x y z
N MET A 1 -21.18 -5.38 -16.42
CA MET A 1 -21.80 -4.05 -16.62
C MET A 1 -20.72 -3.17 -17.23
N THR A 2 -21.00 -2.49 -18.35
CA THR A 2 -20.01 -1.64 -19.03
C THR A 2 -20.35 -0.18 -18.75
N LEU A 3 -19.59 0.48 -17.89
CA LEU A 3 -19.72 1.92 -17.64
C LEU A 3 -19.28 2.71 -18.85
N THR A 4 -20.04 3.76 -19.20
CA THR A 4 -19.59 4.71 -20.22
C THR A 4 -18.59 5.70 -19.63
N PRO A 5 -17.75 6.36 -20.46
CA PRO A 5 -16.85 7.40 -19.98
C PRO A 5 -17.57 8.53 -19.22
N SER A 6 -18.77 8.91 -19.68
CA SER A 6 -19.59 9.93 -19.03
C SER A 6 -20.10 9.49 -17.65
N ASP A 7 -20.45 8.21 -17.48
CA ASP A 7 -20.86 7.69 -16.17
C ASP A 7 -19.71 7.71 -15.17
N ILE A 8 -18.50 7.37 -15.63
CA ILE A 8 -17.29 7.42 -14.81
C ILE A 8 -17.00 8.84 -14.35
N ASP A 9 -17.06 9.81 -15.26
CA ASP A 9 -16.79 11.22 -14.96
C ASP A 9 -17.78 11.76 -13.91
N ASN A 10 -19.08 11.57 -14.14
CA ASN A 10 -20.13 11.98 -13.19
C ASN A 10 -19.94 11.37 -11.78
N LEU A 11 -19.57 10.09 -11.72
CA LEU A 11 -19.33 9.39 -10.45
C LEU A 11 -18.10 9.94 -9.72
N LEU A 12 -17.03 10.26 -10.46
CA LEU A 12 -15.80 10.82 -9.90
C LEU A 12 -16.01 12.26 -9.45
N GLU A 13 -16.63 13.12 -10.26
CA GLU A 13 -16.92 14.52 -9.91
C GLU A 13 -17.67 14.63 -8.58
N THR A 14 -18.64 13.74 -8.34
CA THR A 14 -19.48 13.78 -7.14
C THR A 14 -18.81 13.15 -5.92
N ASN A 15 -18.00 12.10 -6.09
CA ASN A 15 -17.60 11.22 -4.98
C ASN A 15 -16.08 11.10 -4.77
N LEU A 16 -15.24 11.73 -5.58
CA LEU A 16 -13.78 11.53 -5.53
C LEU A 16 -13.18 11.83 -4.15
N ASP A 17 -13.58 12.93 -3.50
CA ASP A 17 -13.10 13.26 -2.14
C ASP A 17 -13.40 12.13 -1.14
N PHE A 18 -14.63 11.59 -1.19
CA PHE A 18 -15.05 10.51 -0.33
C PHE A 18 -14.24 9.22 -0.60
N TYR A 19 -14.01 8.88 -1.87
CA TYR A 19 -13.19 7.73 -2.25
C TYR A 19 -11.76 7.86 -1.76
N GLU A 20 -11.13 9.02 -1.94
CA GLU A 20 -9.79 9.31 -1.46
C GLU A 20 -9.71 9.25 0.08
N ALA A 21 -10.69 9.81 0.78
CA ALA A 21 -10.76 9.74 2.23
C ALA A 21 -10.83 8.29 2.75
N LEU A 22 -11.60 7.41 2.08
CA LEU A 22 -11.65 5.99 2.41
C LEU A 22 -10.34 5.28 2.09
N ARG A 23 -9.77 5.47 0.89
CA ARG A 23 -8.52 4.84 0.47
C ARG A 23 -7.34 5.22 1.38
N LEU A 24 -7.22 6.51 1.72
CA LEU A 24 -6.15 7.05 2.57
C LEU A 24 -6.40 6.83 4.07
N ARG A 25 -7.47 6.11 4.44
CA ARG A 25 -7.87 5.87 5.84
C ARG A 25 -8.11 7.15 6.65
N LYS A 26 -8.32 8.30 5.99
CA LYS A 26 -8.79 9.54 6.64
C LYS A 26 -10.20 9.33 7.21
N ARG A 27 -10.99 8.48 6.55
CA ARG A 27 -12.30 8.03 7.02
C ARG A 27 -12.30 6.52 7.25
N ARG A 28 -12.86 6.08 8.39
CA ARG A 28 -13.07 4.66 8.67
C ARG A 28 -14.30 4.14 7.90
N PRO A 29 -14.23 2.96 7.26
CA PRO A 29 -15.40 2.35 6.63
C PRO A 29 -16.43 2.02 7.71
N LYS A 30 -17.68 2.40 7.45
CA LYS A 30 -18.83 2.16 8.34
C LYS A 30 -19.70 0.99 7.86
N THR A 31 -19.53 0.55 6.63
CA THR A 31 -20.33 -0.52 6.01
C THR A 31 -19.43 -1.57 5.33
N ALA A 32 -19.97 -2.76 5.12
CA ALA A 32 -19.29 -3.82 4.37
C ALA A 32 -18.92 -3.37 2.95
N ALA A 33 -19.80 -2.62 2.27
CA ALA A 33 -19.52 -2.06 0.96
C ALA A 33 -18.35 -1.07 0.97
N GLN A 34 -18.24 -0.21 1.99
CA GLN A 34 -17.08 0.71 2.11
C GLN A 34 -15.79 -0.04 2.42
N ARG A 35 -15.88 -1.18 3.13
CA ARG A 35 -14.73 -2.04 3.38
C ARG A 35 -14.28 -2.73 2.09
N GLN A 36 -15.21 -3.30 1.33
CA GLN A 36 -14.97 -3.86 0.00
C GLN A 36 -14.31 -2.83 -0.92
N PHE A 37 -14.87 -1.62 -1.01
CA PHE A 37 -14.32 -0.52 -1.79
C PHE A 37 -12.85 -0.24 -1.43
N GLN A 38 -12.51 -0.24 -0.13
CA GLN A 38 -11.15 -0.03 0.33
C GLN A 38 -10.21 -1.18 -0.07
N ASP A 39 -10.68 -2.42 -0.02
CA ASP A 39 -9.92 -3.58 -0.47
C ASP A 39 -9.68 -3.54 -2.00
N VAL A 40 -10.68 -3.14 -2.79
CA VAL A 40 -10.55 -2.90 -4.24
C VAL A 40 -9.54 -1.77 -4.53
N ALA A 41 -9.64 -0.65 -3.82
CA ALA A 41 -8.72 0.49 -3.99
C ALA A 41 -7.24 0.16 -3.66
N TRP A 42 -7.00 -0.90 -2.89
CA TRP A 42 -5.67 -1.44 -2.61
C TRP A 42 -5.33 -2.69 -3.43
N GLY A 43 -6.15 -3.03 -4.43
CA GLY A 43 -5.89 -4.15 -5.35
C GLY A 43 -5.99 -5.51 -4.68
N LYS A 44 -6.72 -5.61 -3.56
CA LYS A 44 -6.94 -6.87 -2.82
C LYS A 44 -8.21 -7.61 -3.23
N ALA A 45 -9.11 -6.94 -3.93
CA ALA A 45 -10.36 -7.49 -4.41
C ALA A 45 -10.69 -6.94 -5.80
N GLU A 46 -11.54 -7.65 -6.55
CA GLU A 46 -12.03 -7.18 -7.84
C GLU A 46 -13.20 -6.19 -7.66
N PRO A 47 -13.29 -5.15 -8.51
CA PRO A 47 -14.42 -4.22 -8.51
C PRO A 47 -15.71 -4.95 -8.92
N VAL A 48 -16.80 -4.70 -8.18
CA VAL A 48 -18.12 -5.30 -8.47
C VAL A 48 -19.20 -4.26 -8.71
N THR A 49 -19.05 -3.06 -8.14
CA THR A 49 -19.98 -1.94 -8.29
C THR A 49 -19.47 -0.87 -9.23
N ASP A 50 -20.38 -0.05 -9.75
CA ASP A 50 -20.04 1.05 -10.64
C ASP A 50 -19.07 2.05 -10.00
N HIS A 51 -19.26 2.36 -8.71
CA HIS A 51 -18.37 3.22 -7.94
C HIS A 51 -16.93 2.68 -7.86
N GLU A 52 -16.79 1.36 -7.69
CA GLU A 52 -15.49 0.70 -7.63
C GLU A 52 -14.83 0.67 -9.01
N HIS A 53 -15.58 0.36 -10.07
CA HIS A 53 -15.06 0.39 -11.43
C HIS A 53 -14.59 1.78 -11.84
N ALA A 54 -15.40 2.82 -11.56
CA ALA A 54 -15.03 4.21 -11.83
C ALA A 54 -13.75 4.61 -11.07
N TYR A 55 -13.64 4.22 -9.79
CA TYR A 55 -12.46 4.56 -9.00
C TYR A 55 -11.21 3.77 -9.44
N VAL A 56 -11.34 2.50 -9.80
CA VAL A 56 -10.21 1.73 -10.36
C VAL A 56 -9.76 2.32 -11.69
N HIS A 57 -10.68 2.78 -12.54
CA HIS A 57 -10.34 3.49 -13.77
C HIS A 57 -9.49 4.74 -13.47
N TYR A 58 -9.93 5.56 -12.51
CA TYR A 58 -9.18 6.72 -12.03
C TYR A 58 -7.77 6.33 -11.53
N LEU A 59 -7.66 5.31 -10.66
CA LEU A 59 -6.38 4.88 -10.12
C LEU A 59 -5.41 4.39 -11.20
N ARG A 60 -5.92 3.71 -12.24
CA ARG A 60 -5.11 3.26 -13.39
C ARG A 60 -4.64 4.43 -14.24
N GLN A 61 -5.53 5.35 -14.56
CA GLN A 61 -5.21 6.54 -15.36
C GLN A 61 -4.14 7.40 -14.67
N HIS A 62 -4.23 7.54 -13.35
CA HIS A 62 -3.28 8.32 -12.55
C HIS A 62 -2.08 7.51 -12.03
N ARG A 63 -2.00 6.20 -12.34
CA ARG A 63 -0.91 5.30 -11.92
C ARG A 63 -0.70 5.30 -10.40
N ILE A 64 -1.78 5.11 -9.65
CA ILE A 64 -1.78 5.24 -8.20
C ILE A 64 -1.78 3.85 -7.53
N GLY A 65 -0.88 3.68 -6.55
CA GLY A 65 -0.83 2.48 -5.70
C GLY A 65 -0.56 1.20 -6.51
N PRO A 66 -1.35 0.12 -6.33
CA PRO A 66 -1.13 -1.15 -7.02
C PRO A 66 -1.40 -1.08 -8.53
N PHE A 67 -1.95 0.04 -9.02
CA PHE A 67 -2.24 0.28 -10.44
C PHE A 67 -1.17 1.14 -11.13
N ALA A 68 -0.09 1.50 -10.41
CA ALA A 68 1.10 2.06 -11.04
C ALA A 68 1.82 0.96 -11.84
N PRO A 69 2.35 1.26 -13.04
CA PRO A 69 3.24 0.34 -13.72
C PRO A 69 4.51 0.17 -12.87
N THR A 70 4.74 -1.01 -12.34
CA THR A 70 5.96 -1.35 -11.61
C THR A 70 7.18 -1.22 -12.52
N PRO A 71 8.27 -0.60 -12.01
CA PRO A 71 9.53 -1.30 -11.95
C PRO A 71 9.69 -1.76 -10.50
N SER A 72 9.36 -3.01 -10.23
CA SER A 72 9.83 -3.63 -8.99
C SER A 72 11.34 -3.80 -9.14
N ALA A 73 12.12 -2.79 -8.74
CA ALA A 73 13.53 -3.02 -8.42
C ALA A 73 13.51 -3.93 -7.19
N HIS A 74 13.67 -5.24 -7.45
CA HIS A 74 13.87 -6.21 -6.39
C HIS A 74 15.11 -5.77 -5.61
N ILE A 75 15.10 -5.89 -4.29
CA ILE A 75 16.22 -5.50 -3.41
C ILE A 75 17.54 -6.21 -3.82
N ASP A 76 17.42 -7.29 -4.59
CA ASP A 76 18.53 -8.05 -5.16
C ASP A 76 19.26 -7.33 -6.31
N ASP A 77 18.60 -6.40 -7.02
CA ASP A 77 19.22 -5.66 -8.14
C ASP A 77 20.34 -4.72 -7.67
N ASN A 78 20.32 -4.34 -6.39
CA ASN A 78 21.34 -3.49 -5.76
C ASN A 78 22.51 -4.28 -5.13
N ARG A 79 22.59 -5.60 -5.37
CA ARG A 79 23.72 -6.44 -4.91
C ARG A 79 24.88 -6.55 -5.92
N GLN A 80 24.75 -5.97 -7.11
CA GLN A 80 25.86 -5.84 -8.06
C GLN A 80 26.90 -4.82 -7.55
N GLY A 81 27.70 -5.22 -6.55
CA GLY A 81 28.77 -4.38 -6.00
C GLY A 81 29.27 -4.76 -4.60
N TYR A 82 28.54 -5.62 -3.86
CA TYR A 82 28.97 -6.04 -2.52
C TYR A 82 29.61 -7.42 -2.55
N THR A 83 30.90 -7.48 -2.20
CA THR A 83 31.63 -8.74 -2.00
C THR A 83 31.00 -9.52 -0.84
N ALA A 84 30.80 -10.83 -1.02
CA ALA A 84 30.28 -11.71 0.02
C ALA A 84 31.16 -11.61 1.29
N GLY A 85 30.58 -11.10 2.39
CA GLY A 85 31.27 -10.89 3.67
C GLY A 85 31.41 -9.42 4.12
N ALA A 86 31.08 -8.45 3.26
CA ALA A 86 31.09 -7.04 3.66
C ALA A 86 29.92 -6.72 4.61
N ARG A 87 30.21 -6.29 5.84
CA ARG A 87 29.20 -5.75 6.77
C ARG A 87 28.88 -4.32 6.34
N PRO A 88 27.62 -3.97 6.00
CA PRO A 88 27.27 -2.67 5.44
C PRO A 88 27.27 -1.52 6.45
N VAL A 89 27.54 -1.81 7.73
CA VAL A 89 27.58 -0.82 8.81
C VAL A 89 28.85 -0.99 9.64
N SER A 90 29.49 0.13 10.00
CA SER A 90 30.60 0.14 10.95
C SER A 90 30.20 -0.51 12.28
N GLN A 91 31.15 -1.17 12.94
CA GLN A 91 30.94 -1.94 14.18
C GLN A 91 30.15 -1.18 15.26
N GLU A 92 30.34 0.13 15.35
CA GLU A 92 29.66 1.01 16.31
C GLU A 92 28.15 1.12 16.07
N VAL A 93 27.74 1.22 14.80
CA VAL A 93 26.32 1.26 14.41
C VAL A 93 25.69 -0.12 14.64
N GLY A 94 26.40 -1.20 14.27
CA GLY A 94 25.95 -2.57 14.53
C GLY A 94 25.71 -2.86 16.01
N ALA A 95 26.60 -2.40 16.89
CA ALA A 95 26.46 -2.53 18.34
C ALA A 95 25.27 -1.74 18.91
N LYS A 96 24.98 -0.56 18.36
CA LYS A 96 23.81 0.24 18.73
C LYS A 96 22.50 -0.47 18.38
N TRP A 97 22.45 -1.14 17.23
CA TRP A 97 21.30 -1.96 16.85
C TRP A 97 21.16 -3.19 17.74
N ASP A 98 22.21 -3.96 18.01
CA ASP A 98 22.15 -5.16 18.89
C ASP A 98 21.67 -4.81 20.31
N ASN A 99 22.15 -3.70 20.88
CA ASN A 99 21.71 -3.21 22.19
C ASN A 99 20.26 -2.72 22.19
N ALA A 100 19.79 -2.08 21.11
CA ALA A 100 18.40 -1.62 21.00
C ALA A 100 17.39 -2.79 20.95
N TRP A 101 17.80 -3.94 20.42
CA TRP A 101 17.00 -5.16 20.41
C TRP A 101 17.03 -5.91 21.75
N ARG A 102 18.18 -5.93 22.47
CA ARG A 102 18.27 -6.52 23.82
C ARG A 102 17.51 -5.73 24.88
N GLY A 103 17.52 -4.39 24.80
CA GLY A 103 16.80 -3.53 25.75
C GLY A 103 15.26 -3.68 25.74
N ARG A 104 14.68 -4.19 24.65
CA ARG A 104 13.22 -4.47 24.56
C ARG A 104 12.79 -5.86 25.04
N ARG A 105 13.72 -6.79 25.29
CA ARG A 105 13.41 -8.15 25.79
C ARG A 105 13.62 -8.31 27.31
N GLY A 106 13.72 -7.22 28.06
CA GLY A 106 13.66 -7.28 29.53
C GLY A 106 12.21 -7.31 30.02
N GLY A 107 11.64 -8.49 30.24
CA GLY A 107 10.41 -8.59 31.04
C GLY A 107 9.47 -9.78 30.84
N ARG A 108 9.93 -11.00 30.52
CA ARG A 108 9.16 -12.20 30.89
C ARG A 108 10.04 -13.44 30.92
N GLU A 109 10.38 -13.83 32.15
CA GLU A 109 10.82 -15.16 32.52
C GLU A 109 9.66 -16.13 32.23
N PHE A 110 9.91 -17.18 31.45
CA PHE A 110 9.06 -18.36 31.41
C PHE A 110 9.93 -19.52 31.90
N TRP A 111 9.56 -20.06 33.05
CA TRP A 111 9.90 -21.42 33.47
C TRP A 111 9.21 -22.42 32.55
#